data_AF-A0A935FGU9-F1
#
_entry.id   AF-A0A935FGU9-F1
#
_cell.length_a   1.000
_cell.length_b   1.000
_cell.length_c   1.000
_cell.angle_alpha   90.00
_cell.angle_beta   90.00
_cell.angle_gamma   90.00
#
_symmetry.space_group_name_H-M   'P 1'
#
loop_
_entity.id
_entity.type
_entity.pdbx_description
1 polymer ?
#
loop_
_entity_poly.entity_id
_entity_poly.type
_entity_poly.pdbx_seq_one_letter_code
_entity_poly.pdbx_strand_id
1 'polypeptide(L)'
;MTTARSRHTATLLADGTILVAGGVGAGSGALDSAERYDPRTDTWQAAGTMTTGHVFHEAVRLPDGRVLIVGGCANTWASCTYVGAELFDPTKPAAEAWTATAAMPKYRRSHRATLLNNGEVVVTGGYDNAGEHLTINLFNAQTNTWRSPLGALSVGRNLATVTKLDDGRVLIVGGTDGTTVHDSLEVYDPSTGQATTLAAKLSQARFDHTATRLADRRVLFRRRGLLARIGLLGRRGGALRSRERQYQLGRRTLLVRASASSHAAGRRPRAGVRRPRRTLG
;
A
#
# COMPACT_ATOMS: atom_id res chain seq x y z
N MET A 1 -1.08 17.71 -19.89
CA MET A 1 0.12 16.96 -19.46
C MET A 1 1.08 17.03 -20.62
N THR A 2 2.31 17.46 -20.39
CA THR A 2 3.29 17.71 -21.46
C THR A 2 4.13 16.48 -21.77
N THR A 3 4.28 15.56 -20.82
CA THR A 3 4.97 14.27 -21.03
C THR A 3 3.99 13.11 -20.98
N ALA A 4 3.85 12.37 -22.08
CA ALA A 4 3.07 11.14 -22.10
C ALA A 4 3.68 10.12 -21.11
N ARG A 5 2.86 9.59 -20.20
CA ARG A 5 3.33 8.66 -19.16
C ARG A 5 2.26 7.63 -18.77
N SER A 6 2.70 6.45 -18.37
CA SER A 6 1.86 5.40 -17.76
C SER A 6 2.45 4.94 -16.43
N ARG A 7 1.65 4.26 -15.59
CA ARG A 7 2.08 3.78 -14.25
C ARG A 7 2.65 4.87 -13.32
N HIS A 8 2.26 6.12 -13.58
CA HIS A 8 2.47 7.25 -12.69
C HIS A 8 1.47 7.20 -11.53
N THR A 9 1.71 8.01 -10.51
CA THR A 9 0.71 8.29 -9.47
C THR A 9 0.07 9.65 -9.73
N ALA A 10 -1.19 9.81 -9.32
CA ALA A 10 -1.92 11.07 -9.37
C ALA A 10 -2.50 11.35 -7.98
N THR A 11 -2.06 12.42 -7.34
CA THR A 11 -2.40 12.75 -5.94
C THR A 11 -3.07 14.11 -5.87
N LEU A 12 -4.30 14.17 -5.33
CA LEU A 12 -4.97 15.43 -5.04
C LEU A 12 -4.25 16.16 -3.90
N LEU A 13 -3.85 17.41 -4.13
CA LEU A 13 -3.19 18.29 -3.18
C LEU A 13 -4.20 19.12 -2.38
N ALA A 14 -3.72 19.75 -1.32
CA ALA A 14 -4.56 20.52 -0.39
C ALA A 14 -5.29 21.69 -1.07
N ASP A 15 -4.68 22.30 -2.07
CA ASP A 15 -5.22 23.45 -2.80
C ASP A 15 -6.13 23.03 -3.97
N GLY A 16 -6.38 21.74 -4.16
CA GLY A 16 -7.25 21.20 -5.21
C GLY A 16 -6.55 20.92 -6.54
N THR A 17 -5.26 21.21 -6.65
CA THR A 17 -4.45 20.77 -7.80
C THR A 17 -4.06 19.29 -7.68
N ILE A 18 -3.59 18.68 -8.76
CA ILE A 18 -3.23 17.26 -8.82
C ILE A 18 -1.74 17.13 -9.15
N LEU A 19 -0.97 16.48 -8.26
CA LEU A 19 0.40 16.06 -8.53
C LEU A 19 0.39 14.78 -9.36
N VAL A 20 1.06 14.80 -10.50
CA VAL A 20 1.32 13.64 -11.34
C VAL A 20 2.83 13.35 -11.31
N ALA A 21 3.23 12.21 -10.72
CA ALA A 21 4.63 11.90 -10.46
C ALA A 21 5.08 10.58 -11.08
N GLY A 22 6.28 10.59 -11.66
CA GLY A 22 6.98 9.42 -12.19
C GLY A 22 6.23 8.67 -13.29
N GLY A 23 6.32 7.35 -13.25
CA GLY A 23 5.80 6.44 -14.27
C GLY A 23 6.84 6.13 -15.34
N VAL A 24 6.37 5.78 -16.54
CA VAL A 24 7.21 5.55 -17.72
C VAL A 24 6.64 6.29 -18.93
N GLY A 25 7.52 6.95 -19.68
CA GLY A 25 7.19 7.57 -20.97
C GLY A 25 7.45 6.64 -22.16
N ALA A 26 7.76 7.21 -23.32
CA ALA A 26 8.10 6.45 -24.53
C ALA A 26 9.49 5.78 -24.48
N GLY A 27 10.38 6.26 -23.61
CA GLY A 27 11.71 5.68 -23.38
C GLY A 27 11.70 4.45 -22.48
N SER A 28 12.87 3.85 -22.28
CA SER A 28 13.04 2.59 -21.55
C SER A 28 13.20 2.72 -20.02
N GLY A 29 13.15 3.92 -19.45
CA GLY A 29 13.41 4.21 -18.03
C GLY A 29 12.20 4.73 -17.24
N ALA A 30 12.31 4.64 -15.91
CA ALA A 30 11.37 5.31 -15.01
C ALA A 30 11.58 6.83 -15.09
N LEU A 31 10.48 7.59 -15.09
CA LEU A 31 10.52 9.05 -15.08
C LEU A 31 10.79 9.56 -13.67
N ASP A 32 11.69 10.53 -13.56
CA ASP A 32 11.96 11.34 -12.37
C ASP A 32 11.15 12.65 -12.37
N SER A 33 10.57 13.01 -13.52
CA SER A 33 9.78 14.22 -13.67
C SER A 33 8.41 14.12 -12.99
N ALA A 34 7.96 15.27 -12.46
CA ALA A 34 6.61 15.45 -11.98
C ALA A 34 5.96 16.70 -12.60
N GLU A 35 4.63 16.65 -12.73
CA GLU A 35 3.82 17.75 -13.24
C GLU A 35 2.65 18.00 -12.29
N ARG A 36 2.18 19.24 -12.23
CA ARG A 36 1.03 19.66 -11.43
C ARG A 36 -0.07 20.14 -12.37
N TYR A 37 -1.25 19.58 -12.23
CA TYR A 37 -2.44 19.98 -12.96
C TYR A 37 -3.35 20.83 -12.09
N ASP A 38 -3.75 22.00 -12.59
CA ASP A 38 -4.79 22.82 -11.98
C ASP A 38 -6.11 22.66 -12.77
N PRO A 39 -7.11 21.95 -12.22
CA PRO A 39 -8.40 21.77 -12.88
C PRO A 39 -9.23 23.04 -13.01
N ARG A 40 -8.91 24.12 -12.26
CA ARG A 40 -9.65 25.39 -12.32
C ARG A 40 -9.26 26.22 -13.55
N THR A 41 -8.00 26.12 -13.95
CA THR A 41 -7.44 26.86 -15.09
C THR A 41 -7.15 25.97 -16.29
N ASP A 42 -7.33 24.65 -16.13
CA ASP A 42 -6.97 23.62 -17.10
C ASP A 42 -5.50 23.70 -17.55
N THR A 43 -4.60 24.03 -16.63
CA THR A 43 -3.17 24.22 -16.92
C THR A 43 -2.29 23.18 -16.27
N TRP A 44 -1.15 22.93 -16.93
CA TRP A 44 -0.09 22.04 -16.45
C TRP A 44 1.17 22.85 -16.16
N GLN A 45 1.80 22.57 -15.04
CA GLN A 45 3.05 23.21 -14.60
C GLN A 45 4.05 22.14 -14.19
N ALA A 46 5.35 22.40 -14.36
CA ALA A 46 6.39 21.51 -13.85
C ALA A 46 6.35 21.51 -12.31
N ALA A 47 6.47 20.33 -11.71
CA ALA A 47 6.49 20.14 -10.25
C ALA A 47 7.86 19.70 -9.73
N GLY A 48 8.91 19.95 -10.51
CA GLY A 48 10.28 19.57 -10.17
C GLY A 48 10.66 18.16 -10.63
N THR A 49 11.86 17.76 -10.23
CA THR A 49 12.47 16.48 -10.56
C THR A 49 12.83 15.76 -9.27
N MET A 50 12.38 14.52 -9.14
CA MET A 50 12.77 13.61 -8.07
C MET A 50 14.26 13.28 -8.16
N THR A 51 14.87 12.85 -7.06
CA THR A 51 16.28 12.40 -7.08
C THR A 51 16.48 11.15 -7.92
N THR A 52 15.42 10.38 -8.14
CA THR A 52 15.44 9.23 -9.04
C THR A 52 14.11 9.03 -9.77
N GLY A 53 14.14 8.25 -10.84
CA GLY A 53 12.92 7.83 -11.52
C GLY A 53 12.09 6.89 -10.65
N HIS A 54 10.76 6.95 -10.75
CA HIS A 54 9.89 6.03 -10.00
C HIS A 54 8.80 5.42 -10.87
N VAL A 55 8.75 4.08 -10.97
CA VAL A 55 7.63 3.34 -11.58
C VAL A 55 7.12 2.24 -10.65
N PHE A 56 5.81 1.96 -10.64
CA PHE A 56 5.17 1.05 -9.67
C PHE A 56 5.34 1.46 -8.19
N HIS A 57 5.62 2.73 -7.98
CA HIS A 57 5.66 3.37 -6.67
C HIS A 57 4.23 3.67 -6.20
N GLU A 58 4.09 3.98 -4.92
CA GLU A 58 2.86 4.51 -4.35
C GLU A 58 3.07 5.98 -3.94
N ALA A 59 1.98 6.74 -3.92
CA ALA A 59 1.98 8.13 -3.50
C ALA A 59 0.94 8.35 -2.39
N VAL A 60 1.34 8.99 -1.30
CA VAL A 60 0.47 9.23 -0.14
C VAL A 60 0.56 10.70 0.27
N ARG A 61 -0.55 11.43 0.16
CA ARG A 61 -0.66 12.77 0.75
C ARG A 61 -0.71 12.65 2.27
N LEU A 62 0.19 13.38 2.92
CA LEU A 62 0.36 13.42 4.37
C LEU A 62 -0.52 14.51 5.00
N PRO A 63 -0.74 14.48 6.34
CA PRO A 63 -1.55 15.47 7.04
C PRO A 63 -1.04 16.91 6.92
N ASP A 64 0.27 17.08 6.80
CA ASP A 64 0.93 18.38 6.60
C ASP A 64 0.85 18.90 5.15
N GLY A 65 0.20 18.16 4.25
CA GLY A 65 0.00 18.52 2.86
C GLY A 65 1.10 18.05 1.91
N ARG A 66 2.26 17.59 2.42
CA ARG A 66 3.31 16.99 1.59
C ARG A 66 2.84 15.66 1.00
N VAL A 67 3.52 15.19 -0.04
CA VAL A 67 3.25 13.88 -0.65
C VAL A 67 4.48 12.99 -0.54
N LEU A 68 4.32 11.82 0.09
CA LEU A 68 5.33 10.78 0.10
C LEU A 68 5.24 9.96 -1.19
N ILE A 69 6.33 9.89 -1.95
CA ILE A 69 6.55 8.94 -3.04
C ILE A 69 7.42 7.81 -2.50
N VAL A 70 6.93 6.58 -2.56
CA VAL A 70 7.58 5.44 -1.88
C VAL A 70 7.72 4.21 -2.79
N GLY A 71 8.95 3.67 -2.78
CA GLY A 71 9.33 2.44 -3.46
C GLY A 71 9.16 2.45 -4.97
N GLY A 72 8.81 1.29 -5.53
CA GLY A 72 8.83 1.07 -6.97
C GLY A 72 10.23 0.77 -7.50
N CYS A 73 10.43 1.05 -8.78
CA CYS A 73 11.68 0.80 -9.51
C CYS A 73 12.22 2.10 -10.09
N ALA A 74 13.54 2.25 -10.07
CA ALA A 74 14.20 3.46 -10.55
C ALA A 74 14.93 3.34 -11.89
N ASN A 75 15.40 2.15 -12.26
CA ASN A 75 16.31 1.97 -13.39
C ASN A 75 15.69 1.15 -14.54
N THR A 76 15.41 -0.13 -14.31
CA THR A 76 15.00 -1.09 -15.33
C THR A 76 13.92 -2.00 -14.78
N TRP A 77 13.01 -2.41 -15.66
CA TRP A 77 11.94 -3.38 -15.34
C TRP A 77 12.46 -4.72 -14.82
N ALA A 78 13.73 -5.03 -15.10
CA ALA A 78 14.37 -6.31 -14.81
C ALA A 78 14.95 -6.41 -13.39
N SER A 79 15.27 -5.28 -12.74
CA SER A 79 15.84 -5.30 -11.39
C SER A 79 15.44 -4.07 -10.60
N CYS A 80 14.45 -4.22 -9.72
CA CYS A 80 13.99 -3.14 -8.87
C CYS A 80 14.71 -3.25 -7.53
N THR A 81 15.87 -2.64 -7.37
CA THR A 81 16.65 -2.67 -6.10
C THR A 81 16.60 -1.36 -5.33
N TYR A 82 15.77 -0.42 -5.76
CA TYR A 82 15.70 0.92 -5.19
C TYR A 82 14.92 0.94 -3.88
N VAL A 83 15.58 1.41 -2.81
CA VAL A 83 15.02 1.50 -1.45
C VAL A 83 14.60 2.92 -1.07
N GLY A 84 14.80 3.91 -1.92
CA GLY A 84 14.49 5.28 -1.54
C GLY A 84 12.99 5.61 -1.55
N ALA A 85 12.70 6.71 -0.90
CA ALA A 85 11.42 7.38 -0.90
C ALA A 85 11.68 8.88 -0.80
N GLU A 86 10.77 9.69 -1.32
CA GLU A 86 10.94 11.14 -1.44
C GLU A 86 9.68 11.86 -0.99
N LEU A 87 9.85 13.06 -0.45
CA LEU A 87 8.77 13.96 -0.08
C LEU A 87 8.69 15.09 -1.09
N PHE A 88 7.50 15.28 -1.65
CA PHE A 88 7.13 16.45 -2.39
C PHE A 88 6.49 17.48 -1.46
N ASP A 89 7.03 18.70 -1.47
CA ASP A 89 6.50 19.85 -0.76
C ASP A 89 5.79 20.81 -1.75
N PRO A 90 4.45 20.86 -1.77
CA PRO A 90 3.70 21.67 -2.72
C PRO A 90 3.81 23.17 -2.49
N THR A 91 4.41 23.62 -1.38
CA THR A 91 4.58 25.05 -1.07
C THR A 91 5.91 25.60 -1.59
N LYS A 92 6.81 24.73 -2.06
CA LYS A 92 8.12 25.12 -2.57
C LYS A 92 8.10 25.30 -4.09
N PRO A 93 9.01 26.13 -4.65
CA PRO A 93 9.22 26.17 -6.09
C PRO A 93 9.71 24.81 -6.60
N ALA A 94 9.43 24.51 -7.87
CA ALA A 94 9.72 23.21 -8.50
C ALA A 94 11.17 22.72 -8.29
N ALA A 95 12.16 23.63 -8.30
CA ALA A 95 13.57 23.29 -8.11
C ALA A 95 13.92 22.76 -6.71
N GLU A 96 13.09 23.04 -5.69
CA GLU A 96 13.34 22.70 -4.29
C GLU A 96 12.23 21.84 -3.67
N ALA A 97 11.26 21.42 -4.50
CA ALA A 97 10.06 20.75 -4.03
C ALA A 97 10.29 19.32 -3.57
N TRP A 98 11.43 18.70 -3.91
CA TRP A 98 11.70 17.30 -3.62
C TRP A 98 12.81 17.14 -2.57
N THR A 99 12.59 16.23 -1.61
CA THR A 99 13.58 15.91 -0.58
C THR A 99 13.61 14.40 -0.34
N ALA A 100 14.79 13.81 -0.42
CA ALA A 100 14.98 12.39 -0.11
C ALA A 100 14.70 12.10 1.38
N THR A 101 14.11 10.94 1.65
CA THR A 101 13.81 10.44 2.99
C THR A 101 14.76 9.32 3.38
N ALA A 102 14.63 8.81 4.61
CA ALA A 102 15.30 7.59 5.02
C ALA A 102 14.95 6.42 4.09
N ALA A 103 15.93 5.56 3.83
CA ALA A 103 15.75 4.39 2.98
C ALA A 103 14.78 3.39 3.61
N MET A 104 13.88 2.82 2.79
CA MET A 104 13.02 1.73 3.19
C MET A 104 13.84 0.51 3.64
N PRO A 105 13.38 -0.26 4.64
CA PRO A 105 14.03 -1.50 5.05
C PRO A 105 14.13 -2.56 3.95
N LYS A 106 13.18 -2.54 3.00
CA LYS A 106 13.12 -3.40 1.83
C LYS A 106 12.63 -2.62 0.64
N TYR A 107 13.31 -2.78 -0.49
CA TYR A 107 12.82 -2.33 -1.78
C TYR A 107 11.61 -3.19 -2.18
N ARG A 108 10.61 -2.58 -2.80
CA ARG A 108 9.38 -3.28 -3.17
C ARG A 108 8.63 -2.53 -4.24
N ARG A 109 8.04 -3.27 -5.17
CA ARG A 109 7.11 -2.73 -6.18
C ARG A 109 5.74 -3.37 -6.05
N SER A 110 4.72 -2.71 -6.61
CA SER A 110 3.33 -3.20 -6.56
C SER A 110 2.85 -3.53 -5.13
N HIS A 111 3.45 -2.85 -4.15
CA HIS A 111 3.02 -2.82 -2.76
C HIS A 111 1.83 -1.87 -2.64
N ARG A 112 1.34 -1.66 -1.42
CA ARG A 112 0.40 -0.59 -1.11
C ARG A 112 0.94 0.27 0.02
N ALA A 113 0.71 1.58 -0.07
CA ALA A 113 0.98 2.54 0.97
C ALA A 113 -0.33 3.20 1.41
N THR A 114 -0.55 3.38 2.72
CA THR A 114 -1.79 3.96 3.25
C THR A 114 -1.51 4.83 4.46
N LEU A 115 -2.03 6.06 4.47
CA LEU A 115 -1.93 6.96 5.62
C LEU A 115 -2.81 6.48 6.76
N LEU A 116 -2.23 6.25 7.93
CA LEU A 116 -2.92 5.87 9.17
C LEU A 116 -3.47 7.10 9.92
N ASN A 117 -4.34 6.86 10.91
CA ASN A 117 -4.93 7.93 11.73
C ASN A 117 -3.90 8.65 12.61
N ASN A 118 -2.79 7.99 12.94
CA ASN A 118 -1.70 8.57 13.73
C ASN A 118 -0.68 9.35 12.86
N GLY A 119 -0.92 9.50 11.56
CA GLY A 119 -0.03 10.21 10.65
C GLY A 119 1.10 9.38 10.03
N GLU A 120 1.32 8.14 10.49
CA GLU A 120 2.29 7.23 9.86
C GLU A 120 1.73 6.67 8.54
N VAL A 121 2.63 6.28 7.64
CA VAL A 121 2.27 5.56 6.40
C VAL A 121 2.60 4.08 6.56
N VAL A 122 1.59 3.22 6.45
CA VAL A 122 1.78 1.77 6.40
C VAL A 122 2.05 1.31 4.99
N VAL A 123 3.09 0.51 4.82
CA VAL A 123 3.54 -0.06 3.57
C VAL A 123 3.49 -1.58 3.71
N THR A 124 2.68 -2.24 2.89
CA THR A 124 2.45 -3.69 3.01
C THR A 124 2.62 -4.42 1.69
N GLY A 125 3.16 -5.64 1.76
CA GLY A 125 3.25 -6.53 0.62
C GLY A 125 4.15 -6.01 -0.48
N GLY A 126 3.74 -6.26 -1.71
CA GLY A 126 4.56 -6.04 -2.90
C GLY A 126 5.55 -7.18 -3.09
N TYR A 127 6.44 -7.00 -4.04
CA TYR A 127 7.44 -8.00 -4.37
C TYR A 127 8.72 -7.35 -4.85
N ASP A 128 9.77 -8.15 -4.82
CA ASP A 128 11.09 -7.81 -5.29
C ASP A 128 11.69 -8.92 -6.16
N ASN A 129 13.00 -8.95 -6.33
CA ASN A 129 13.68 -9.99 -7.10
C ASN A 129 13.77 -11.34 -6.36
N ALA A 130 13.60 -11.34 -5.03
CA ALA A 130 13.61 -12.52 -4.17
C ALA A 130 12.20 -13.09 -3.94
N GLY A 131 11.14 -12.30 -4.20
CA GLY A 131 9.76 -12.75 -4.21
C GLY A 131 8.82 -11.78 -3.50
N GLU A 132 7.63 -12.27 -3.15
CA GLU A 132 6.60 -11.49 -2.48
C GLU A 132 6.91 -11.27 -1.00
N HIS A 133 6.67 -10.04 -0.53
CA HIS A 133 6.96 -9.68 0.84
C HIS A 133 5.80 -10.00 1.78
N LEU A 134 6.15 -10.63 2.91
CA LEU A 134 5.30 -10.77 4.09
C LEU A 134 5.35 -9.50 4.97
N THR A 135 6.32 -8.62 4.74
CA THR A 135 6.63 -7.53 5.66
C THR A 135 5.64 -6.37 5.55
N ILE A 136 5.33 -5.83 6.72
CA ILE A 136 4.63 -4.57 6.92
C ILE A 136 5.68 -3.59 7.45
N ASN A 137 5.74 -2.38 6.90
CA ASN A 137 6.65 -1.32 7.34
C ASN A 137 5.84 -0.05 7.61
N LEU A 138 6.30 0.74 8.57
CA LEU A 138 5.69 2.02 8.93
C LEU A 138 6.72 3.12 8.74
N PHE A 139 6.31 4.18 8.04
CA PHE A 139 7.09 5.39 7.87
C PHE A 139 6.49 6.53 8.68
N ASN A 140 7.34 7.19 9.45
CA ASN A 140 7.01 8.43 10.16
C ASN A 140 7.67 9.60 9.43
N ALA A 141 6.86 10.48 8.84
CA ALA A 141 7.34 11.62 8.04
C ALA A 141 7.79 12.82 8.90
N GLN A 142 7.43 12.85 10.17
CA GLN A 142 7.87 13.88 11.12
C GLN A 142 9.29 13.61 11.60
N THR A 143 9.61 12.34 11.86
CA THR A 143 10.94 11.92 12.30
C THR A 143 11.83 11.42 11.16
N ASN A 144 11.27 11.25 9.96
CA ASN A 144 11.95 10.66 8.80
C ASN A 144 12.55 9.29 9.13
N THR A 145 11.76 8.40 9.74
CA THR A 145 12.22 7.08 10.15
C THR A 145 11.30 5.96 9.70
N TRP A 146 11.91 4.80 9.46
CA TRP A 146 11.21 3.55 9.19
C TRP A 146 11.26 2.64 10.41
N ARG A 147 10.16 1.95 10.66
CA ARG A 147 10.12 0.83 11.60
C ARG A 147 9.36 -0.34 10.98
N SER A 148 9.81 -1.55 11.29
CA SER A 148 9.05 -2.77 10.98
C SER A 148 8.26 -3.13 12.25
N PRO A 149 6.91 -3.19 12.22
CA PRO A 149 6.14 -3.83 13.29
C PRO A 149 6.51 -5.31 13.45
N LEU A 150 6.19 -5.87 14.62
CA LEU A 150 6.43 -7.27 14.98
C LEU A 150 5.57 -8.28 14.20
N GLY A 151 4.57 -7.83 13.45
CA GLY A 151 3.67 -8.68 12.65
C GLY A 151 4.08 -8.82 11.19
N ALA A 152 3.66 -9.92 10.58
CA ALA A 152 3.82 -10.20 9.15
C ALA A 152 2.48 -10.66 8.56
N LEU A 153 2.29 -10.43 7.26
CA LEU A 153 1.19 -11.04 6.51
C LEU A 153 1.32 -12.57 6.54
N SER A 154 0.20 -13.29 6.52
CA SER A 154 0.20 -14.76 6.51
C SER A 154 0.71 -15.36 5.20
N VAL A 155 0.61 -14.59 4.10
CA VAL A 155 1.17 -14.91 2.79
C VAL A 155 1.74 -13.66 2.13
N GLY A 156 2.85 -13.83 1.42
CA GLY A 156 3.47 -12.75 0.67
C GLY A 156 2.55 -12.41 -0.48
N ARG A 157 2.22 -11.13 -0.66
CA ARG A 157 1.26 -10.73 -1.69
C ARG A 157 1.61 -9.41 -2.33
N ASN A 158 1.48 -9.36 -3.66
CA ASN A 158 1.47 -8.12 -4.43
C ASN A 158 0.08 -7.85 -5.02
N LEU A 159 -0.16 -6.61 -5.48
CA LEU A 159 -1.40 -6.21 -6.15
C LEU A 159 -2.69 -6.45 -5.32
N ALA A 160 -2.56 -6.53 -4.00
CA ALA A 160 -3.68 -6.56 -3.06
C ALA A 160 -4.33 -5.18 -2.94
N THR A 161 -5.54 -5.11 -2.37
CA THR A 161 -6.10 -3.84 -1.91
C THR A 161 -5.84 -3.68 -0.43
N VAL A 162 -5.54 -2.45 -0.01
CA VAL A 162 -5.27 -2.09 1.38
C VAL A 162 -6.14 -0.89 1.71
N THR A 163 -7.07 -1.06 2.65
CA THR A 163 -8.11 -0.08 2.95
C THR A 163 -8.07 0.27 4.44
N LYS A 164 -7.89 1.56 4.75
CA LYS A 164 -8.01 2.06 6.12
C LYS A 164 -9.46 1.98 6.61
N LEU A 165 -9.65 1.44 7.80
CA LEU A 165 -10.94 1.34 8.50
C LEU A 165 -11.12 2.53 9.46
N ASP A 166 -12.36 2.75 9.92
CA ASP A 166 -12.68 3.86 10.85
C ASP A 166 -11.93 3.78 12.18
N ASP A 167 -11.75 2.56 12.67
CA ASP A 167 -11.05 2.28 13.91
C ASP A 167 -9.52 2.40 13.78
N GLY A 168 -9.02 2.83 12.62
CA GLY A 168 -7.59 3.02 12.34
C GLY A 168 -6.85 1.76 11.93
N ARG A 169 -7.49 0.59 11.97
CA ARG A 169 -6.92 -0.65 11.41
C ARG A 169 -6.93 -0.62 9.89
N VAL A 170 -6.23 -1.58 9.29
CA VAL A 170 -6.10 -1.66 7.83
C VAL A 170 -6.50 -3.04 7.36
N LEU A 171 -7.44 -3.09 6.42
CA LEU A 171 -7.90 -4.32 5.78
C LEU A 171 -7.10 -4.56 4.50
N ILE A 172 -6.37 -5.68 4.45
CA ILE A 172 -5.63 -6.18 3.29
C ILE A 172 -6.42 -7.32 2.66
N VAL A 173 -6.68 -7.25 1.36
CA VAL A 173 -7.58 -8.20 0.67
C VAL A 173 -6.99 -8.69 -0.65
N GLY A 174 -7.03 -10.01 -0.83
CA GLY A 174 -6.64 -10.67 -2.07
C GLY A 174 -5.17 -10.45 -2.42
N GLY A 175 -4.86 -10.25 -3.69
CA GLY A 175 -3.51 -10.20 -4.21
C GLY A 175 -3.02 -11.55 -4.73
N THR A 176 -1.74 -11.64 -5.07
CA THR A 176 -1.10 -12.85 -5.59
C THR A 176 0.30 -13.02 -5.00
N ASP A 177 0.70 -14.28 -4.78
CA ASP A 177 2.07 -14.68 -4.40
C ASP A 177 2.91 -15.16 -5.60
N GLY A 178 2.47 -14.80 -6.82
CA GLY A 178 3.11 -15.24 -8.06
C GLY A 178 2.66 -16.62 -8.53
N THR A 179 2.16 -17.47 -7.63
CA THR A 179 1.64 -18.81 -7.95
C THR A 179 0.13 -18.93 -7.75
N THR A 180 -0.37 -18.28 -6.71
CA THR A 180 -1.74 -18.39 -6.22
C THR A 180 -2.34 -17.00 -6.11
N VAL A 181 -3.55 -16.87 -6.66
CA VAL A 181 -4.37 -15.69 -6.40
C VAL A 181 -5.13 -15.93 -5.10
N HIS A 182 -5.09 -14.94 -4.21
CA HIS A 182 -5.66 -15.05 -2.87
C HIS A 182 -7.09 -14.52 -2.81
N ASP A 183 -7.93 -15.20 -2.03
CA ASP A 183 -9.24 -14.75 -1.57
C ASP A 183 -9.23 -14.34 -0.09
N SER A 184 -8.07 -14.44 0.56
CA SER A 184 -7.90 -14.18 1.99
C SER A 184 -7.97 -12.69 2.31
N LEU A 185 -8.46 -12.41 3.53
CA LEU A 185 -8.51 -11.10 4.13
C LEU A 185 -7.62 -11.10 5.37
N GLU A 186 -6.83 -10.06 5.56
CA GLU A 186 -6.03 -9.83 6.76
C GLU A 186 -6.33 -8.44 7.30
N VAL A 187 -6.35 -8.29 8.62
CA VAL A 187 -6.46 -6.99 9.28
C VAL A 187 -5.17 -6.73 10.04
N TYR A 188 -4.51 -5.61 9.69
CA TYR A 188 -3.37 -5.09 10.44
C TYR A 188 -3.85 -4.06 11.47
N ASP A 189 -3.49 -4.26 12.72
CA ASP A 189 -3.73 -3.33 13.82
C ASP A 189 -2.44 -2.54 14.15
N PRO A 190 -2.39 -1.23 13.84
CA PRO A 190 -1.19 -0.43 14.08
C PRO A 190 -0.89 -0.20 15.57
N SER A 191 -1.87 -0.36 16.46
CA SER A 191 -1.68 -0.18 17.91
C SER A 191 -0.92 -1.34 18.55
N THR A 192 -1.11 -2.55 18.03
CA THR A 192 -0.43 -3.77 18.48
C THR A 192 0.71 -4.19 17.57
N GLY A 193 0.74 -3.66 16.34
CA GLY A 193 1.69 -4.05 15.31
C GLY A 193 1.46 -5.46 14.76
N GLN A 194 0.26 -6.04 14.96
CA GLN A 194 -0.06 -7.41 14.57
C GLN A 194 -0.99 -7.44 13.35
N ALA A 195 -0.77 -8.43 12.48
CA ALA A 195 -1.69 -8.79 11.41
C ALA A 195 -2.44 -10.07 11.79
N THR A 196 -3.75 -10.10 11.51
CA THR A 196 -4.60 -11.26 11.79
C THR A 196 -5.37 -11.64 10.53
N THR A 197 -5.25 -12.90 10.11
CA THR A 197 -6.06 -13.44 9.01
C THR A 197 -7.50 -13.66 9.49
N LEU A 198 -8.46 -13.15 8.72
CA LEU A 198 -9.87 -13.32 9.01
C LEU A 198 -10.38 -14.67 8.51
N ALA A 199 -11.38 -15.24 9.20
CA ALA A 199 -12.10 -16.42 8.71
C ALA A 199 -12.94 -16.12 7.47
N ALA A 200 -13.39 -14.87 7.30
CA ALA A 200 -14.10 -14.42 6.11
C ALA A 200 -13.18 -14.40 4.89
N LYS A 201 -13.72 -14.78 3.73
CA LYS A 201 -13.01 -14.82 2.45
C LYS A 201 -13.77 -14.11 1.36
N LEU A 202 -13.07 -13.67 0.31
CA LEU A 202 -13.70 -13.30 -0.93
C LEU A 202 -14.40 -14.52 -1.54
N SER A 203 -15.57 -14.34 -2.14
CA SER A 203 -16.24 -15.44 -2.87
C SER A 203 -15.45 -15.91 -4.11
N GLN A 204 -14.48 -15.11 -4.54
CA GLN A 204 -13.54 -15.45 -5.59
C GLN A 204 -12.24 -14.70 -5.34
N ALA A 205 -11.13 -15.44 -5.43
CA ALA A 205 -9.79 -14.91 -5.36
C ALA A 205 -9.55 -13.84 -6.45
N ARG A 206 -8.85 -12.77 -6.10
CA ARG A 206 -8.58 -11.66 -7.03
C ARG A 206 -7.34 -10.85 -6.64
N PHE A 207 -6.67 -10.30 -7.64
CA PHE A 207 -5.60 -9.32 -7.53
C PHE A 207 -5.85 -8.18 -8.52
N ASP A 208 -5.14 -7.05 -8.36
CA ASP A 208 -5.27 -5.85 -9.21
C ASP A 208 -6.72 -5.32 -9.32
N HIS A 209 -7.48 -5.52 -8.24
CA HIS A 209 -8.84 -5.03 -8.08
C HIS A 209 -8.83 -3.71 -7.31
N THR A 210 -9.96 -3.01 -7.30
CA THR A 210 -10.13 -1.79 -6.50
C THR A 210 -11.00 -2.08 -5.30
N ALA A 211 -10.68 -1.41 -4.19
CA ALA A 211 -11.51 -1.38 -3.00
C ALA A 211 -11.95 0.06 -2.76
N THR A 212 -13.22 0.24 -2.44
CA THR A 212 -13.78 1.54 -2.08
C THR A 212 -14.52 1.37 -0.77
N ARG A 213 -14.13 2.14 0.23
CA ARG A 213 -14.86 2.19 1.49
C ARG A 213 -16.13 3.01 1.29
N LEU A 214 -17.26 2.46 1.74
CA LEU A 214 -18.58 3.08 1.68
C LEU A 214 -18.86 3.85 2.97
N ALA A 215 -19.77 4.83 2.89
CA ALA A 215 -20.18 5.67 4.02
C ALA A 215 -20.76 4.87 5.19
N ASP A 216 -21.35 3.71 4.92
CA ASP A 216 -21.92 2.79 5.91
C ASP A 216 -20.89 1.81 6.51
N ARG A 217 -19.59 2.14 6.39
CA ARG A 217 -18.45 1.36 6.92
C ARG A 217 -18.24 0.00 6.26
N ARG A 218 -18.94 -0.33 5.17
CA ARG A 218 -18.59 -1.48 4.34
C ARG A 218 -17.43 -1.16 3.40
N VAL A 219 -16.74 -2.20 2.94
CA VAL A 219 -15.78 -2.08 1.84
C VAL A 219 -16.35 -2.81 0.63
N LEU A 220 -16.43 -2.10 -0.49
CA LEU A 220 -16.83 -2.61 -1.80
C LEU A 220 -15.59 -2.98 -2.60
N PHE A 221 -15.54 -4.19 -3.12
CA PHE A 221 -14.46 -4.65 -4.00
C PHE A 221 -14.98 -4.71 -5.45
N ARG A 222 -14.36 -3.95 -6.35
CA ARG A 222 -14.72 -3.92 -7.77
C ARG A 222 -13.56 -4.41 -8.63
N ARG A 223 -13.89 -5.07 -9.75
CA ARG A 223 -12.91 -5.40 -10.78
C ARG A 223 -12.51 -4.13 -11.51
N ARG A 224 -11.21 -3.96 -11.80
CA ARG A 224 -10.78 -2.97 -12.79
C ARG A 224 -11.18 -3.47 -14.18
N GLY A 225 -11.87 -2.62 -14.96
CA GLY A 225 -12.22 -2.94 -16.35
C GLY A 225 -10.97 -3.26 -17.17
N LEU A 226 -11.10 -4.25 -18.06
CA LEU A 226 -10.11 -4.81 -18.99
C LEU A 226 -8.96 -3.87 -19.40
N LEU A 227 -7.74 -4.16 -18.94
CA LEU A 227 -6.44 -4.12 -19.65
C LEU A 227 -5.29 -4.21 -18.62
N ALA A 228 -4.94 -5.43 -18.21
CA ALA A 228 -3.64 -5.71 -17.61
C ALA A 228 -2.96 -6.80 -18.44
N ARG A 229 -2.29 -6.41 -19.54
CA ARG A 229 -1.23 -7.24 -20.12
C ARG A 229 -0.08 -7.22 -19.11
N ILE A 230 -0.04 -8.22 -18.24
CA ILE A 230 1.14 -8.51 -17.42
C ILE A 230 1.91 -9.60 -18.17
N GLY A 231 2.94 -9.19 -18.93
CA GLY A 231 3.90 -10.13 -19.50
C GLY A 231 4.80 -10.65 -18.37
N LEU A 232 4.59 -11.89 -17.92
CA LEU A 232 5.57 -12.61 -17.10
C LEU A 232 6.59 -13.26 -18.06
N LEU A 233 7.80 -12.71 -18.12
CA LEU A 233 8.96 -13.37 -18.73
C LEU A 233 9.66 -14.19 -17.64
N GLY A 234 9.36 -15.49 -17.57
CA GLY A 234 10.08 -16.43 -16.72
C GLY A 234 11.32 -16.95 -17.44
N ARG A 235 12.51 -16.80 -16.83
CA ARG A 235 13.73 -17.49 -17.26
C ARG A 235 13.68 -18.95 -16.83
N ARG A 236 13.52 -19.86 -17.79
CA ARG A 236 14.18 -21.17 -17.75
C ARG A 236 14.92 -21.35 -19.08
N GLY A 237 16.14 -21.86 -19.00
CA GLY A 237 17.07 -21.96 -20.13
C GLY A 237 16.43 -22.58 -21.37
N GLY A 238 16.75 -22.00 -22.53
CA GLY A 238 16.32 -22.48 -23.85
C GLY A 238 14.95 -21.97 -24.29
N ALA A 239 14.96 -20.99 -25.20
CA ALA A 239 13.82 -20.44 -25.95
C ALA A 239 12.73 -19.71 -25.14
N LEU A 240 12.63 -18.39 -25.37
CA LEU A 240 11.51 -17.53 -24.97
C LEU A 240 10.19 -18.10 -25.53
N ARG A 241 9.31 -18.63 -24.67
CA ARG A 241 7.91 -18.88 -25.02
C ARG A 241 7.02 -18.17 -24.00
N SER A 242 6.21 -17.22 -24.48
CA SER A 242 5.13 -16.62 -23.71
C SER A 242 4.08 -17.69 -23.42
N ARG A 243 3.84 -18.02 -22.14
CA ARG A 243 2.66 -18.82 -21.75
C ARG A 243 1.52 -17.88 -21.42
N GLU A 244 0.58 -17.76 -22.36
CA GLU A 244 -0.71 -17.11 -22.12
C GLU A 244 -1.61 -18.07 -21.33
N ARG A 245 -2.14 -17.63 -20.19
CA ARG A 245 -3.29 -18.29 -19.55
C ARG A 245 -4.43 -17.28 -19.49
N GLN A 246 -5.45 -17.47 -20.34
CA GLN A 246 -6.72 -16.78 -20.22
C GLN A 246 -7.48 -17.35 -19.02
N TYR A 247 -7.73 -16.53 -18.01
CA TYR A 247 -8.70 -16.83 -16.97
C TYR A 247 -10.03 -16.12 -17.32
N GLN A 248 -11.02 -16.85 -17.84
CA GLN A 248 -12.41 -16.38 -17.88
C GLN A 248 -13.08 -16.69 -16.54
N LEU A 249 -13.71 -15.73 -15.85
CA LEU A 249 -14.70 -16.01 -14.79
C LEU A 249 -15.56 -14.77 -14.38
N GLY A 250 -16.88 -14.99 -14.38
CA GLY A 250 -17.88 -14.64 -13.33
C GLY A 250 -18.11 -13.18 -12.87
N ARG A 251 -19.31 -12.64 -13.11
CA ARG A 251 -19.84 -11.38 -12.51
C ARG A 251 -20.39 -11.62 -11.10
N ARG A 252 -19.63 -11.38 -10.01
CA ARG A 252 -20.22 -11.24 -8.65
C ARG A 252 -19.55 -10.15 -7.80
N THR A 253 -20.39 -9.33 -7.17
CA THR A 253 -20.09 -8.23 -6.25
C THR A 253 -20.02 -8.77 -4.82
N LEU A 254 -19.06 -8.31 -4.01
CA LEU A 254 -18.96 -8.68 -2.60
C LEU A 254 -18.90 -7.44 -1.70
N LEU A 255 -19.69 -7.47 -0.64
CA LEU A 255 -19.75 -6.45 0.41
C LEU A 255 -19.31 -7.11 1.73
N VAL A 256 -18.24 -6.59 2.34
CA VAL A 256 -17.79 -7.06 3.66
C VAL A 256 -18.14 -5.98 4.70
N ARG A 257 -18.89 -6.36 5.74
CA ARG A 257 -19.10 -5.53 6.93
C ARG A 257 -17.95 -5.76 7.91
N ALA A 258 -17.17 -4.74 8.21
CA ALA A 258 -16.24 -4.78 9.33
C ALA A 258 -17.03 -4.54 10.62
N SER A 259 -17.42 -5.60 11.34
CA SER A 259 -17.97 -5.46 12.70
C SER A 259 -16.84 -5.34 13.71
N ALA A 260 -16.88 -4.32 14.55
CA ALA A 260 -16.00 -4.18 15.71
C ALA A 260 -16.36 -5.26 16.74
N SER A 261 -15.42 -6.16 17.07
CA SER A 261 -15.50 -6.94 18.30
C SER A 261 -14.75 -6.17 19.39
N SER A 262 -15.47 -5.38 20.17
CA SER A 262 -14.96 -4.83 21.43
C SER A 262 -14.84 -5.98 22.45
N HIS A 263 -13.63 -6.45 22.71
CA HIS A 263 -13.38 -7.22 23.93
C HIS A 263 -13.35 -6.24 25.10
N ALA A 264 -14.49 -6.08 25.76
CA ALA A 264 -14.59 -5.42 27.05
C ALA A 264 -13.95 -6.34 28.11
N ALA A 265 -12.76 -5.98 28.57
CA ALA A 265 -12.19 -6.50 29.80
C ALA A 265 -13.01 -5.99 31.00
N GLY A 266 -13.49 -6.89 31.86
CA GLY A 266 -14.13 -6.46 33.09
C GLY A 266 -14.80 -7.57 33.89
N ARG A 267 -14.03 -8.35 34.65
CA ARG A 267 -14.43 -8.85 35.97
C ARG A 267 -13.19 -9.24 36.78
N ARG A 268 -12.89 -8.42 37.80
CA ARG A 268 -11.87 -8.67 38.83
C ARG A 268 -12.29 -9.86 39.72
N PRO A 269 -11.38 -10.69 40.23
CA PRO A 269 -11.66 -11.54 41.38
C PRO A 269 -11.57 -10.71 42.68
N ARG A 270 -12.59 -10.80 43.52
CA ARG A 270 -12.61 -10.25 44.89
C ARG A 270 -11.66 -11.07 45.77
N ALA A 271 -10.71 -10.40 46.42
CA ALA A 271 -9.93 -10.95 47.51
C ALA A 271 -10.83 -11.20 48.73
N GLY A 272 -10.98 -12.45 49.13
CA GLY A 272 -11.61 -12.87 50.37
C GLY A 272 -10.55 -13.20 51.41
N VAL A 273 -10.33 -12.28 52.35
CA VAL A 273 -9.54 -12.52 53.57
C VAL A 273 -10.34 -13.46 54.47
N ARG A 274 -9.82 -14.66 54.76
CA ARG A 274 -10.27 -15.50 55.88
C ARG A 274 -9.11 -15.73 56.85
N ARG A 275 -9.24 -15.17 58.06
CA ARG A 275 -8.44 -15.50 59.25
C ARG A 275 -8.80 -16.91 59.74
N PRO A 276 -7.85 -17.74 60.22
CA PRO A 276 -8.18 -18.84 61.10
C PRO A 276 -8.30 -18.36 62.56
N ARG A 277 -9.33 -18.86 63.23
CA ARG A 277 -9.59 -18.71 64.67
C ARG A 277 -8.60 -19.55 65.48
N ARG A 278 -8.19 -18.99 66.63
CA ARG A 278 -7.64 -19.68 67.79
C ARG A 278 -8.50 -20.88 68.18
N THR A 279 -7.87 -22.00 68.49
CA THR A 279 -8.36 -23.01 69.43
C THR A 279 -7.34 -23.16 70.56
N LEU A 280 -7.83 -22.99 71.79
CA LEU A 280 -7.19 -23.36 73.05
C LEU A 280 -7.23 -24.88 73.20
N GLY A 281 -6.22 -25.44 73.88
CA GLY A 281 -6.08 -26.86 74.21
C GLY A 281 -4.62 -27.21 74.33
#